data_AF-A0A653ZJR3-F1
#
_entry.id   AF-A0A653ZJR3-F1
#
_cell.length_a   1.000
_cell.length_b   1.000
_cell.length_c   1.000
_cell.angle_alpha   90.00
_cell.angle_beta   90.00
_cell.angle_gamma   90.00
#
_symmetry.space_group_name_H-M   'P 1'
#
loop_
_entity.id
_entity.type
_entity.pdbx_description
1 polymer ?
#
loop_
_entity_poly.entity_id
_entity_poly.type
_entity_poly.pdbx_seq_one_letter_code
_entity_poly.pdbx_strand_id
1 'polypeptide(L)' 'MSLHFTILFWLSIIFLIAGTIVLVTMLKTKKESKKESYLGFTIVFFIFGLAMLIYTLIFGL' A
#
# COMPACT_ATOMS: atom_id res chain seq x y z
N MET A 1 13.14 -11.23 14.30
CA MET A 1 12.55 -9.89 14.03
C MET A 1 12.62 -9.02 15.28
N SER A 2 13.37 -7.92 15.24
CA SER A 2 13.26 -6.90 16.30
C SER A 2 11.87 -6.24 16.25
N LEU A 3 11.42 -5.66 17.37
CA LEU A 3 10.13 -4.94 17.45
C LEU A 3 9.95 -3.92 16.30
N HIS A 4 11.03 -3.26 15.91
CA HIS A 4 11.05 -2.33 14.79
C HIS A 4 10.64 -2.98 13.46
N PHE A 5 11.22 -4.14 13.12
CA PHE A 5 10.87 -4.85 11.89
C PHE A 5 9.45 -5.43 11.92
N THR A 6 8.99 -5.90 13.09
CA THR A 6 7.62 -6.37 13.27
C THR A 6 6.60 -5.25 12.99
N ILE A 7 6.84 -4.05 13.53
CA ILE A 7 5.96 -2.89 13.30
C ILE A 7 5.95 -2.50 11.82
N LEU A 8 7.12 -2.42 11.18
CA LEU A 8 7.21 -2.10 9.76
C LEU A 8 6.51 -3.14 8.87
N PHE A 9 6.62 -4.42 9.21
CA PHE A 9 5.97 -5.50 8.48
C PHE A 9 4.45 -5.35 8.51
N TRP A 10 3.87 -5.16 9.71
CA TRP A 10 2.45 -4.91 9.88
C TRP A 10 1.99 -3.62 9.20
N LEU A 11 2.78 -2.55 9.28
CA LEU A 11 2.49 -1.29 8.61
C LEU A 11 2.44 -1.46 7.08
N SER A 12 3.36 -2.25 6.51
CA SER A 12 3.38 -2.53 5.06
C SER A 12 2.10 -3.25 4.60
N ILE A 13 1.60 -4.20 5.41
CA ILE A 13 0.35 -4.92 5.14
C ILE A 13 -0.83 -3.95 5.14
N ILE A 14 -0.90 -3.04 6.11
CA ILE A 14 -1.96 -2.02 6.16
C ILE A 14 -1.92 -1.12 4.91
N PHE A 15 -0.74 -0.71 4.46
CA PHE A 15 -0.59 0.08 3.24
C PHE A 15 -1.06 -0.66 1.99
N LEU A 16 -0.75 -1.95 1.85
CA LEU A 16 -1.22 -2.78 0.73
C LEU A 16 -2.74 -2.96 0.74
N ILE A 17 -3.33 -3.21 1.91
CA ILE A 17 -4.79 -3.34 2.06
C ILE A 17 -5.47 -2.00 1.72
N ALA A 18 -4.96 -0.88 2.24
CA ALA A 18 -5.50 0.44 1.95
C ALA A 18 -5.39 0.77 0.45
N GLY A 19 -4.25 0.51 -0.20
CA GLY A 19 -4.08 0.66 -1.65
C GLY A 19 -5.10 -0.16 -2.44
N THR A 20 -5.37 -1.41 -2.02
CA THR A 20 -6.36 -2.28 -2.65
C THR A 20 -7.79 -1.73 -2.48
N ILE A 21 -8.15 -1.22 -1.30
CA ILE A 21 -9.47 -0.62 -1.05
C ILE A 21 -9.68 0.62 -1.93
N VAL A 22 -8.65 1.46 -2.05
CA VAL A 22 -8.69 2.66 -2.92
C VAL A 22 -8.83 2.26 -4.38
N LEU A 23 -8.12 1.22 -4.84
CA LEU A 23 -8.24 0.70 -6.20
C LEU A 23 -9.65 0.16 -6.49
N VAL A 24 -10.22 -0.64 -5.59
CA VAL A 24 -11.59 -1.15 -5.74
C VAL A 24 -12.61 -0.01 -5.77
N THR A 25 -12.39 1.03 -4.97
CA THR A 25 -13.24 2.23 -4.93
C THR A 25 -13.13 3.02 -6.24
N MET A 26 -11.92 3.14 -6.80
CA MET A 26 -11.67 3.73 -8.11
C MET A 26 -12.40 2.97 -9.22
N LEU A 27 -12.30 1.64 -9.25
CA LEU A 27 -12.94 0.81 -10.27
C LEU A 27 -14.47 0.94 -10.25
N LYS A 28 -15.06 1.13 -9.07
CA LYS A 28 -16.51 1.34 -8.91
C LYS A 28 -16.95 2.78 -9.21
N THR A 29 -16.04 3.75 -9.28
CA THR A 29 -16.40 5.17 -9.50
C THR A 29 -16.65 5.45 -10.98
N LYS A 30 -17.77 6.12 -11.33
CA LYS A 30 -18.09 6.48 -12.73
C LYS A 30 -17.51 7.83 -13.17
N LYS A 31 -17.02 8.66 -12.25
CA LYS A 31 -16.45 9.99 -12.58
C LYS A 31 -14.97 9.85 -12.97
N GLU A 32 -14.65 9.98 -14.26
CA GLU A 32 -13.28 9.90 -14.79
C GLU A 32 -12.30 10.84 -14.09
N SER A 33 -12.69 12.10 -13.84
CA SER A 33 -11.81 13.07 -13.17
C SER A 33 -11.35 12.65 -11.77
N LYS A 34 -12.14 11.83 -11.05
CA LYS A 34 -11.73 11.30 -9.75
C LYS A 34 -10.85 10.05 -9.88
N LYS A 35 -10.94 9.33 -11.01
CA LYS A 35 -10.18 8.08 -11.22
C LYS A 35 -8.69 8.33 -11.22
N GLU A 36 -8.20 9.35 -11.94
CA GLU A 36 -6.76 9.66 -11.98
C GLU A 36 -6.18 9.94 -10.59
N SER A 37 -6.90 10.71 -9.77
CA SER A 37 -6.46 11.02 -8.39
C SER A 37 -6.42 9.76 -7.52
N TYR A 38 -7.44 8.90 -7.59
CA TYR A 38 -7.43 7.63 -6.86
C TYR A 38 -6.36 6.66 -7.37
N LEU A 39 -6.03 6.68 -8.67
CA LEU A 39 -4.98 5.86 -9.28
C LEU A 39 -3.60 6.29 -8.76
N GLY A 40 -3.34 7.60 -8.72
CA GLY A 40 -2.11 8.14 -8.11
C GLY A 40 -1.97 7.75 -6.65
N PHE A 41 -3.04 7.87 -5.86
CA PHE A 41 -3.04 7.46 -4.46
C PHE A 41 -2.79 5.96 -4.29
N THR A 42 -3.44 5.14 -5.13
CA THR A 42 -3.23 3.68 -5.15
C THR A 42 -1.76 3.33 -5.42
N ILE A 43 -1.16 3.94 -6.44
CA ILE A 43 0.25 3.69 -6.80
C ILE A 43 1.17 4.02 -5.63
N VAL A 44 1.00 5.18 -4.98
CA VAL A 44 1.83 5.58 -3.82
C VAL A 44 1.71 4.57 -2.69
N PHE A 45 0.50 4.12 -2.37
CA PHE A 45 0.26 3.11 -1.33
C PHE A 45 0.90 1.77 -1.65
N PHE A 46 0.83 1.33 -2.91
CA PHE A 46 1.48 0.09 -3.35
C PHE A 46 3.00 0.20 -3.35
N ILE A 47 3.58 1.32 -3.79
CA ILE A 47 5.04 1.53 -3.77
C ILE A 47 5.54 1.53 -2.32
N PHE A 48 4.92 2.29 -1.42
CA PHE A 48 5.32 2.33 -0.01
C PHE A 48 5.11 0.97 0.67
N GLY A 49 3.97 0.32 0.43
CA GLY A 49 3.67 -1.00 0.96
C GLY A 49 4.67 -2.06 0.51
N LEU A 50 4.93 -2.17 -0.80
CA LEU A 50 5.89 -3.13 -1.34
C LEU A 50 7.32 -2.84 -0.92
N ALA A 51 7.76 -1.58 -0.95
CA ALA A 51 9.12 -1.21 -0.55
C ALA A 51 9.39 -1.57 0.91
N MET A 52 8.46 -1.24 1.82
CA MET A 52 8.57 -1.62 3.24
C MET A 52 8.48 -3.13 3.43
N LEU A 53 7.62 -3.83 2.70
CA LEU A 53 7.52 -5.29 2.76
C LEU A 53 8.85 -5.95 2.33
N ILE A 54 9.42 -5.53 1.21
CA ILE A 54 10.71 -6.05 0.72
C ILE A 54 11.82 -5.75 1.72
N TYR A 55 11.88 -4.53 2.24
CA TYR A 55 12.86 -4.15 3.26
C TYR A 55 12.75 -5.02 4.52
N THR A 56 11.53 -5.23 5.04
CA THR A 56 11.32 -6.08 6.21
C THR A 56 11.61 -7.55 5.95
N LEU A 57 11.37 -8.05 4.74
CA LEU A 57 11.72 -9.43 4.36
C LEU A 57 13.22 -9.64 4.21
N ILE A 58 13.95 -8.68 3.65
CA ILE A 58 15.41 -8.81 3.44
C ILE A 58 16.19 -8.61 4.74
N PHE A 59 15.81 -7.61 5.54
CA PHE A 59 16.59 -7.19 6.72
C PHE A 59 16.00 -7.68 8.05
N GLY A 60 14.74 -8.10 8.07
CA GLY A 60 14.08 -8.56 9.28
C GLY A 60 14.04 -10.08 9.45
N LEU A 61 13.98 -10.83 8.34
CA LEU A 61 13.89 -12.29 8.30
C LEU A 61 15.28 -12.92 8.44
#